data_AF-A0AB33JIV9-F1
#
_entry.id   AF-A0AB33JIV9-F1
#
_cell.length_a   1.000
_cell.length_b   1.000
_cell.length_c   1.000
_cell.angle_alpha   90.00
_cell.angle_beta   90.00
_cell.angle_gamma   90.00
#
_symmetry.space_group_name_H-M   'P 1'
#
loop_
_entity.id
_entity.type
_entity.pdbx_description
1 polymer ?
#
loop_
_entity_poly.entity_id
_entity_poly.type
_entity_poly.pdbx_seq_one_letter_code
_entity_poly.pdbx_strand_id
1 'polypeptide(L)'
;MISLVSLPLSIVVDFSQYLYQDWEFAKWIGIAVILDTVLSVWKHLLHKDASSEAFFSKFSKKIFIYILLLILSNILTNYTIQGHIVGATQWIGTYLCVFMMVREGFSCVENIQAIYPIFPTSFIRRLKDFNDKGEYIKKD
;
A
#
# COMPACT_ATOMS: atom_id res chain seq x y z
N MET A 1 41.31 -4.43 -9.89
CA MET A 1 40.92 -3.29 -9.02
C MET A 1 39.40 -3.29 -8.91
N ILE A 2 38.87 -3.96 -7.88
CA ILE A 2 37.43 -3.97 -7.61
C ILE A 2 37.12 -2.65 -6.91
N SER A 3 36.39 -1.81 -7.63
CA SER A 3 36.22 -0.39 -7.39
C SER A 3 35.58 -0.09 -6.03
N LEU A 4 36.08 0.93 -5.34
CA LEU A 4 35.49 1.57 -4.14
C LEU A 4 34.01 1.98 -4.31
N VAL A 5 33.49 1.99 -5.54
CA VAL A 5 32.07 2.19 -5.87
C VAL A 5 31.20 0.96 -5.55
N SER A 6 31.78 -0.24 -5.46
CA SER A 6 31.05 -1.48 -5.14
C SER A 6 30.67 -1.60 -3.65
N LEU A 7 31.42 -0.97 -2.74
CA LEU A 7 31.16 -0.97 -1.30
C LEU A 7 29.84 -0.26 -0.92
N PRO A 8 29.59 0.99 -1.35
CA PRO A 8 28.31 1.63 -1.08
C PRO A 8 27.16 0.95 -1.82
N LEU A 9 27.39 0.39 -3.01
CA LEU A 9 26.37 -0.38 -3.72
C LEU A 9 26.02 -1.67 -2.98
N SER A 10 27.01 -2.42 -2.46
CA SER A 10 26.76 -3.62 -1.66
C SER A 10 26.02 -3.29 -0.37
N ILE A 11 26.38 -2.22 0.34
CA ILE A 11 25.64 -1.80 1.55
C ILE A 11 24.20 -1.43 1.22
N VAL A 12 23.95 -0.73 0.11
CA VAL A 12 22.59 -0.37 -0.34
C VAL A 12 21.80 -1.60 -0.80
N VAL A 13 22.45 -2.56 -1.46
CA VAL A 13 21.84 -3.82 -1.92
C VAL A 13 21.57 -4.77 -0.74
N ASP A 14 22.45 -4.81 0.26
CA ASP A 14 22.24 -5.59 1.49
C ASP A 14 21.13 -4.96 2.35
N PHE A 15 21.05 -3.62 2.40
CA PHE A 15 19.91 -2.94 3.01
C PHE A 15 18.61 -3.15 2.23
N SER A 16 18.64 -3.16 0.89
CA SER A 16 17.44 -3.39 0.08
C SER A 16 16.91 -4.82 0.23
N GLN A 17 17.80 -5.82 0.39
CA GLN A 17 17.42 -7.18 0.74
C GLN A 17 16.74 -7.27 2.12
N TYR A 18 17.20 -6.47 3.09
CA TYR A 18 16.55 -6.37 4.41
C TYR A 18 15.21 -5.61 4.36
N LEU A 19 15.05 -4.64 3.46
CA LEU A 19 13.85 -3.81 3.36
C LEU A 19 12.70 -4.52 2.64
N TYR A 20 12.93 -5.12 1.47
CA TYR A 20 11.89 -5.91 0.79
C TYR A 20 12.48 -6.76 -0.35
N GLN A 21 12.38 -8.08 -0.28
CA GLN A 21 12.97 -8.97 -1.27
C GLN A 21 12.11 -9.13 -2.54
N ASP A 22 10.81 -8.80 -2.48
CA ASP A 22 9.87 -8.94 -3.58
C ASP A 22 9.68 -7.61 -4.34
N TRP A 23 10.65 -7.28 -5.19
CA TRP A 23 10.59 -6.08 -6.02
C TRP A 23 9.45 -6.10 -7.05
N GLU A 24 8.85 -7.27 -7.32
CA GLU A 24 7.72 -7.38 -8.23
C GLU A 24 6.45 -6.83 -7.59
N PHE A 25 6.16 -7.24 -6.35
CA PHE A 25 5.04 -6.68 -5.60
C PHE A 25 5.21 -5.16 -5.37
N ALA A 26 6.42 -4.70 -5.03
CA ALA A 26 6.71 -3.28 -4.82
C ALA A 26 6.38 -2.42 -6.06
N LYS A 27 6.66 -2.92 -7.27
CA LYS A 27 6.29 -2.25 -8.52
C LYS A 27 4.77 -2.14 -8.67
N TRP A 28 4.05 -3.23 -8.45
CA TRP A 28 2.59 -3.26 -8.64
C TRP A 28 1.85 -2.38 -7.63
N ILE A 29 2.21 -2.45 -6.35
CA ILE A 29 1.61 -1.57 -5.33
C ILE A 29 1.97 -0.11 -5.59
N GLY A 30 3.19 0.18 -6.07
CA GLY A 30 3.59 1.52 -6.49
C GLY A 30 2.73 2.07 -7.64
N ILE A 31 2.48 1.27 -8.67
CA ILE A 31 1.57 1.65 -9.77
C ILE A 31 0.16 1.91 -9.25
N ALA A 32 -0.36 1.06 -8.36
CA ALA A 32 -1.68 1.23 -7.77
C ALA A 32 -1.79 2.53 -6.97
N VAL A 33 -0.78 2.87 -6.16
CA VAL A 33 -0.72 4.13 -5.40
C VAL A 33 -0.65 5.35 -6.31
N ILE A 34 0.11 5.29 -7.41
CA ILE A 34 0.16 6.37 -8.40
C ILE A 34 -1.21 6.56 -9.06
N LEU A 35 -1.86 5.47 -9.45
CA LEU A 35 -3.19 5.51 -10.06
C LEU A 35 -4.22 6.12 -9.10
N ASP A 36 -4.21 5.72 -7.83
CA ASP A 36 -5.05 6.31 -6.78
C ASP A 36 -4.80 7.80 -6.60
N THR A 37 -3.54 8.23 -6.65
CA THR A 37 -3.12 9.63 -6.54
C THR A 37 -3.68 10.45 -7.71
N VAL A 38 -3.56 9.94 -8.94
CA VAL A 38 -4.09 10.60 -10.15
C VAL A 38 -5.61 10.73 -10.06
N LEU A 39 -6.32 9.67 -9.67
CA LEU A 39 -7.78 9.70 -9.48
C LEU A 39 -8.19 10.68 -8.38
N SER A 40 -7.47 10.69 -7.26
CA SER A 40 -7.71 11.64 -6.17
C SER A 40 -7.55 13.09 -6.61
N VAL A 41 -6.47 13.40 -7.35
CA VAL A 41 -6.23 14.74 -7.90
C VAL A 41 -7.36 15.13 -8.87
N TRP A 42 -7.73 14.23 -9.79
CA TRP A 42 -8.81 14.48 -10.75
C TRP A 42 -10.15 14.80 -10.07
N LYS A 43 -10.51 14.01 -9.06
CA LYS A 43 -11.69 14.21 -8.21
C LYS A 43 -11.67 15.59 -7.54
N HIS A 44 -10.55 15.97 -6.94
CA HIS A 44 -10.41 17.28 -6.26
C HIS A 44 -10.46 18.45 -7.25
N LEU A 45 -9.90 18.29 -8.45
CA LEU A 45 -10.02 19.29 -9.53
C LEU A 45 -11.48 19.49 -9.97
N LEU A 46 -12.26 18.42 -10.09
CA LEU A 46 -13.68 18.50 -10.44
C LEU A 46 -14.53 19.18 -9.34
N HIS A 47 -14.24 18.88 -8.08
CA HIS A 47 -15.00 19.43 -6.95
C HIS A 47 -14.56 20.84 -6.51
N LYS A 48 -13.52 21.41 -7.15
CA LYS A 48 -12.95 22.74 -6.85
C LYS A 48 -12.45 22.96 -5.42
N ASP A 49 -12.34 21.91 -4.60
CA ASP A 49 -11.81 21.93 -3.24
C ASP A 49 -10.34 21.43 -3.21
N ALA A 50 -9.46 22.17 -3.88
CA ALA A 50 -8.05 21.82 -4.01
C ALA A 50 -7.24 22.28 -2.78
N SER A 51 -7.41 21.64 -1.63
CA SER A 51 -6.45 21.76 -0.52
C SER A 51 -5.29 20.77 -0.75
N SER A 52 -4.19 21.28 -1.30
CA SER A 52 -2.98 20.51 -1.59
C SER A 52 -2.34 19.95 -0.31
N GLU A 53 -2.34 20.71 0.79
CA GLU A 53 -1.71 20.32 2.05
C GLU A 53 -2.38 19.10 2.69
N ALA A 54 -3.71 19.07 2.71
CA ALA A 54 -4.47 17.93 3.23
C ALA A 54 -4.29 16.68 2.35
N PHE A 55 -4.14 16.86 1.03
CA PHE A 55 -3.87 15.79 0.09
C PHE A 55 -2.47 15.19 0.29
N PHE A 56 -1.42 16.01 0.31
CA PHE A 56 -0.04 15.57 0.50
C PHE A 56 0.17 14.92 1.88
N SER A 57 -0.46 15.43 2.94
CA SER A 57 -0.39 14.83 4.28
C SER A 57 -0.96 13.41 4.30
N LYS A 58 -2.12 13.19 3.65
CA LYS A 58 -2.74 11.86 3.56
C LYS A 58 -1.92 10.90 2.71
N PHE A 59 -1.43 11.37 1.56
CA PHE A 59 -0.57 10.61 0.66
C PHE A 59 0.75 10.19 1.33
N SER A 60 1.43 11.11 2.01
CA SER A 60 2.68 10.84 2.71
C SER A 60 2.51 9.80 3.83
N LYS A 61 1.45 9.92 4.64
CA LYS A 61 1.11 8.92 5.66
C LYS A 61 0.87 7.54 5.06
N LYS A 62 0.14 7.47 3.95
CA LYS A 62 -0.16 6.22 3.24
C LYS A 62 1.12 5.53 2.74
N ILE A 63 2.01 6.28 2.08
CA ILE A 63 3.31 5.77 1.64
C ILE A 63 4.12 5.25 2.83
N PHE A 64 4.22 6.04 3.90
CA PHE A 64 5.01 5.68 5.07
C PHE A 64 4.52 4.36 5.71
N ILE A 65 3.20 4.21 5.87
CA ILE A 65 2.59 2.98 6.40
C ILE A 65 2.88 1.78 5.48
N TYR A 66 2.77 1.95 4.16
CA TYR A 66 3.02 0.85 3.22
C TYR A 66 4.48 0.41 3.22
N ILE A 67 5.43 1.35 3.36
CA ILE A 67 6.85 1.01 3.51
C ILE A 67 7.07 0.17 4.78
N LEU A 68 6.46 0.53 5.91
CA LEU A 68 6.56 -0.24 7.15
C LEU A 68 5.94 -1.64 7.01
N LEU A 69 4.77 -1.75 6.35
CA LEU A 69 4.10 -3.02 6.12
C LEU A 69 4.87 -3.94 5.15
N LEU A 70 5.53 -3.36 4.14
CA LEU A 70 6.44 -4.09 3.27
C LEU A 70 7.59 -4.69 4.08
N ILE A 71 8.28 -3.88 4.87
CA ILE A 71 9.38 -4.36 5.74
C ILE A 71 8.89 -5.47 6.68
N LEU A 72 7.72 -5.29 7.30
CA LEU A 72 7.12 -6.29 8.18
C LEU A 72 6.83 -7.60 7.44
N SER A 73 6.26 -7.53 6.24
CA SER A 73 6.01 -8.70 5.41
C SER A 73 7.32 -9.41 5.01
N ASN A 74 8.38 -8.65 4.71
CA ASN A 74 9.69 -9.22 4.41
C ASN A 74 10.28 -9.98 5.60
N ILE A 75 10.16 -9.40 6.80
CA ILE A 75 10.61 -10.04 8.05
C ILE A 75 9.81 -11.33 8.28
N LEU A 76 8.49 -11.30 8.16
CA LEU A 76 7.64 -12.48 8.38
C LEU A 76 7.90 -13.60 7.37
N THR A 77 8.19 -13.24 6.12
CA THR A 77 8.43 -14.21 5.04
C THR A 77 9.81 -14.85 5.14
N ASN A 78 10.82 -14.11 5.61
CA ASN A 78 12.21 -14.57 5.68
C ASN A 78 12.67 -14.96 7.09
N TYR A 79 11.78 -14.92 8.08
CA TYR A 79 12.09 -15.35 9.43
C TYR A 79 12.41 -16.85 9.47
N THR A 80 13.60 -17.17 9.98
CA THR A 80 14.06 -18.56 10.13
C THR A 80 14.24 -18.90 11.61
N ILE A 81 13.81 -20.10 12.00
CA ILE A 81 14.11 -20.68 13.31
C ILE A 81 14.98 -21.91 13.04
N GLN A 82 16.17 -21.98 13.66
CA GLN A 82 17.12 -23.09 13.48
C GLN A 82 17.52 -23.35 12.01
N GLY A 83 17.57 -22.30 11.18
CA GLY A 83 17.93 -22.42 9.76
C GLY A 83 16.80 -22.92 8.86
N HIS A 84 15.60 -23.18 9.40
CA HIS A 84 14.42 -23.52 8.63
C HIS A 84 13.45 -22.34 8.58
N ILE A 85 12.90 -22.09 7.39
CA ILE A 85 11.85 -21.08 7.21
C ILE A 85 10.57 -21.60 7.86
N VAL A 86 9.92 -20.73 8.64
CA VAL A 86 8.65 -21.06 9.26
C VAL A 86 7.53 -20.80 8.25
N GLY A 87 7.02 -21.86 7.60
CA GLY A 87 5.98 -21.72 6.57
C GLY A 87 4.70 -20.98 7.06
N ALA A 88 4.40 -21.06 8.36
CA ALA A 88 3.28 -20.33 8.95
C ALA A 88 3.46 -18.79 8.89
N THR A 89 4.69 -18.28 9.04
CA THR A 89 4.96 -16.84 8.99
C THR A 89 5.00 -16.31 7.56
N GLN A 90 5.39 -17.15 6.58
CA GLN A 90 5.32 -16.80 5.16
C GLN A 90 3.89 -16.51 4.72
N TRP A 91 2.92 -17.33 5.13
CA TRP A 91 1.51 -17.09 4.81
C TRP A 91 1.01 -15.74 5.33
N ILE A 92 1.45 -15.32 6.52
CA ILE A 92 1.11 -14.01 7.08
C ILE A 92 1.73 -12.88 6.25
N GLY A 93 2.99 -13.04 5.83
CA GLY A 93 3.64 -12.07 4.92
C GLY A 93 2.87 -11.92 3.60
N THR A 94 2.53 -13.02 2.95
CA THR A 94 1.71 -13.00 1.73
C THR A 94 0.34 -12.34 1.95
N TYR A 95 -0.30 -12.64 3.08
CA TYR A 95 -1.59 -12.04 3.44
C TYR A 95 -1.49 -10.52 3.61
N LEU A 96 -0.44 -10.01 4.24
CA LEU A 96 -0.19 -8.57 4.36
C LEU A 96 -0.04 -7.91 2.98
N CYS A 97 0.65 -8.55 2.04
CA CYS A 97 0.80 -8.04 0.68
C CYS A 97 -0.53 -7.98 -0.07
N VAL A 98 -1.33 -9.05 0.01
CA VAL A 98 -2.67 -9.09 -0.58
C VAL A 98 -3.56 -8.02 0.05
N PHE A 99 -3.52 -7.87 1.38
CA PHE A 99 -4.29 -6.87 2.10
C PHE A 99 -3.94 -5.44 1.65
N MET A 100 -2.65 -5.11 1.52
CA MET A 100 -2.20 -3.82 1.00
C MET A 100 -2.76 -3.54 -0.41
N MET A 101 -2.67 -4.52 -1.32
CA MET A 101 -3.18 -4.39 -2.69
C MET A 101 -4.69 -4.20 -2.72
N VAL A 102 -5.44 -4.97 -1.94
CA VAL A 102 -6.91 -4.87 -1.86
C VAL A 102 -7.32 -3.51 -1.28
N ARG A 103 -6.63 -3.04 -0.24
CA ARG A 103 -6.93 -1.73 0.35
C ARG A 103 -6.69 -0.59 -0.63
N GLU A 104 -5.61 -0.70 -1.41
CA GLU A 104 -5.32 0.24 -2.49
C GLU A 104 -6.39 0.22 -3.58
N GLY A 105 -6.83 -0.97 -3.99
CA GLY A 105 -7.93 -1.14 -4.93
C GLY A 105 -9.22 -0.48 -4.44
N PHE A 106 -9.55 -0.62 -3.15
CA PHE A 106 -10.71 0.05 -2.57
C PHE A 106 -10.57 1.58 -2.60
N SER A 107 -9.38 2.12 -2.33
CA SER A 107 -9.09 3.55 -2.45
C SER A 107 -9.35 4.06 -3.87
N CYS A 108 -8.87 3.34 -4.89
CA CYS A 108 -9.12 3.67 -6.30
C CYS A 108 -10.63 3.67 -6.62
N VAL A 109 -11.37 2.65 -6.18
CA VAL A 109 -12.82 2.55 -6.41
C VAL A 109 -13.56 3.71 -5.75
N GLU A 110 -13.18 4.12 -4.55
CA GLU A 110 -13.77 5.29 -3.88
C GLU A 110 -13.54 6.59 -4.65
N ASN A 111 -12.33 6.76 -5.20
CA ASN A 111 -12.01 7.93 -6.01
C ASN A 111 -12.72 7.93 -7.36
N ILE A 112 -12.83 6.77 -8.03
CA ILE A 112 -13.61 6.62 -9.28
C ILE A 112 -15.06 6.96 -9.03
N GLN A 113 -15.67 6.42 -7.97
CA GLN A 113 -17.08 6.69 -7.66
C GLN A 113 -17.34 8.19 -7.45
N ALA A 114 -16.42 8.88 -6.77
CA ALA A 114 -16.55 10.30 -6.53
C ALA A 114 -16.48 11.14 -7.82
N ILE A 115 -15.79 10.64 -8.86
CA ILE A 115 -15.75 11.27 -10.18
C ILE A 115 -17.00 10.93 -10.99
N TYR A 116 -17.29 9.62 -11.09
CA TYR A 116 -18.42 9.10 -11.84
C TYR A 116 -19.01 7.89 -11.10
N PRO A 117 -20.28 7.97 -10.65
CA PRO A 117 -20.85 6.94 -9.81
C PRO A 117 -21.24 5.69 -10.63
N ILE A 118 -20.28 4.81 -10.88
CA ILE A 118 -20.47 3.54 -11.62
C ILE A 118 -21.06 2.47 -10.72
N PHE A 119 -20.64 2.41 -9.46
CA PHE A 119 -21.02 1.33 -8.54
C PHE A 119 -22.23 1.71 -7.68
N PRO A 120 -23.08 0.74 -7.31
CA PRO A 120 -24.18 0.99 -6.38
C PRO A 120 -23.65 1.42 -5.01
N THR A 121 -24.29 2.40 -4.40
CA THR A 121 -23.88 2.99 -3.11
C THR A 121 -23.80 1.95 -1.98
N SER A 122 -24.62 0.91 -2.04
CA SER A 122 -24.60 -0.25 -1.13
C SER A 122 -23.30 -1.05 -1.20
N PHE A 123 -22.72 -1.19 -2.40
CA PHE A 123 -21.45 -1.91 -2.60
C PHE A 123 -20.30 -1.12 -1.98
N ILE A 124 -20.26 0.19 -2.22
CA ILE A 124 -19.22 1.06 -1.67
C ILE A 124 -19.32 1.20 -0.15
N ARG A 125 -20.54 1.21 0.39
CA ARG A 125 -20.75 1.20 1.84
C ARG A 125 -20.13 -0.06 2.47
N ARG A 126 -20.33 -1.23 1.87
CA ARG A 126 -19.69 -2.48 2.31
C ARG A 126 -18.16 -2.45 2.16
N LEU A 127 -17.62 -1.77 1.15
CA LEU A 127 -16.17 -1.56 1.03
C LEU A 127 -15.63 -0.61 2.13
N LYS A 128 -16.42 0.39 2.52
CA LYS A 128 -16.10 1.33 3.60
C LYS A 128 -16.24 0.73 5.00
N ASP A 129 -17.04 -0.32 5.18
CA ASP A 129 -17.13 -1.04 6.45
C ASP A 129 -15.79 -1.73 6.83
N PHE A 130 -14.83 -1.82 5.90
CA PHE A 130 -13.44 -2.23 6.17
C PHE A 130 -12.53 -1.09 6.66
N ASN A 131 -13.06 0.11 6.91
CA ASN A 131 -12.30 1.25 7.48
C ASN A 131 -12.30 1.17 9.02
N ASP A 132 -11.23 1.70 9.64
CA ASP A 132 -10.71 1.65 11.02
C ASP A 132 -11.68 1.53 12.22
N LYS A 133 -12.99 1.66 12.04
CA LYS A 133 -13.99 1.59 13.11
C LYS A 133 -14.75 0.27 13.20
N GLY A 134 -14.82 -0.53 12.12
CA GLY A 134 -15.60 -1.77 12.11
C GLY A 134 -17.10 -1.56 12.41
N GLU A 135 -17.56 -0.31 12.37
CA GLU A 135 -18.93 0.09 12.63
C GLU A 135 -19.67 0.15 11.29
N TYR A 136 -20.77 -0.59 11.18
CA TYR A 136 -21.74 -0.36 10.11
C TYR A 136 -22.16 1.12 10.19
N ILE A 137 -21.91 1.88 9.12
CA ILE A 137 -22.49 3.22 9.00
C ILE A 137 -23.99 3.03 9.25
N LYS A 138 -24.58 3.68 10.27
CA LYS A 138 -26.03 3.64 10.50
C LYS A 138 -26.70 4.55 9.46
N LYS A 139 -27.86 4.12 8.98
CA LYS A 139 -28.72 4.94 8.12
C LYS A 139 -29.51 5.83 9.07
N ASP A 140 -29.20 7.12 9.10
CA ASP A 140 -30.17 8.15 9.45
C ASP A 140 -30.83 8.63 8.16
#